data_AF-A0A921CNB7-F1
#
_entry.id   AF-A0A921CNB7-F1
#
_cell.length_a   1.000
_cell.length_b   1.000
_cell.length_c   1.000
_cell.angle_alpha   90.00
_cell.angle_beta   90.00
_cell.angle_gamma   90.00
#
_symmetry.space_group_name_H-M   'P 1'
#
loop_
_entity.id
_entity.type
_entity.pdbx_description
1 polymer ?
#
loop_
_entity_poly.entity_id
_entity_poly.type
_entity_poly.pdbx_seq_one_letter_code
_entity_poly.pdbx_strand_id
1 'polypeptide(L)'
;MDYGKVKEIAAVSGLKYSFDERQWTKDREVLTKQYREYLMARLQAPLTSARNYLLNQAMEQAQREFEKQLIAMRKELNKTVKVQIIEQPEKAGEYKYEGYTVRFAPLSNSANAKNWTGKMPKGGEMNTSFTVLGYMQAGSPNSLELYPAGKDSPEVTVSFKVSYPTTTIFISGSDKEKPEQQPPIESSNEPSAVPETKPKQEYA
;
A
#
# COMPACT_ATOMS: atom_id res chain seq x y z
N MET A 1 32.44 33.40 32.61
CA MET A 1 32.82 34.64 31.91
C MET A 1 33.63 35.48 32.88
N ASP A 2 34.82 35.91 32.48
CA ASP A 2 35.69 36.80 33.26
C ASP A 2 35.18 38.25 33.21
N TYR A 3 35.43 39.03 34.26
CA TYR A 3 34.97 40.40 34.47
C TYR A 3 35.32 41.35 33.30
N GLY A 4 36.47 41.13 32.66
CA GLY A 4 36.89 41.89 31.47
C GLY A 4 35.93 41.76 30.28
N LYS A 5 35.44 40.54 29.98
CA LYS A 5 34.54 40.31 28.84
C LYS A 5 33.13 40.87 29.06
N VAL A 6 32.68 40.92 30.31
CA VAL A 6 31.37 41.48 30.68
C VAL A 6 31.36 43.00 30.46
N LYS A 7 32.46 43.68 30.78
CA LYS A 7 32.64 45.13 30.57
C LYS A 7 32.65 45.50 29.08
N GLU A 8 33.25 44.67 28.24
CA GLU A 8 33.31 44.87 26.79
C GLU A 8 31.91 44.76 26.13
N ILE A 9 31.12 43.73 26.49
CA ILE A 9 29.73 43.58 26.02
C ILE A 9 28.86 44.74 26.50
N ALA A 10 29.04 45.18 27.76
CA ALA A 10 28.32 46.30 28.34
C ALA A 10 28.64 47.63 27.62
N ALA A 11 29.90 47.87 27.26
CA ALA A 11 30.31 49.06 26.52
C ALA A 11 29.69 49.14 25.12
N VAL A 12 29.50 47.98 24.45
CA VAL A 12 28.80 47.90 23.16
C VAL A 12 27.30 48.19 23.28
N SER A 13 26.71 47.99 24.47
CA SER A 13 25.27 48.21 24.74
C SER A 13 24.89 49.65 25.14
N GLY A 14 25.86 50.53 25.43
CA GLY A 14 25.61 51.96 25.70
C GLY A 14 24.95 52.31 27.05
N LEU A 15 24.79 51.35 27.97
CA LEU A 15 24.19 51.57 29.30
C LEU A 15 25.27 51.74 30.40
N LYS A 16 25.02 52.63 31.38
CA LYS A 16 25.90 52.84 32.55
C LYS A 16 25.67 51.75 33.59
N TYR A 17 26.58 50.79 33.70
CA TYR A 17 26.57 49.74 34.73
C TYR A 17 27.55 50.08 35.87
N SER A 18 27.20 49.71 37.10
CA SER A 18 28.05 49.91 38.27
C SER A 18 28.90 48.66 38.51
N PHE A 19 30.10 48.66 37.95
CA PHE A 19 31.05 47.55 38.09
C PHE A 19 31.72 47.51 39.49
N ASP A 20 30.92 47.56 40.56
CA ASP A 20 31.33 47.38 41.95
C ASP A 20 31.30 45.87 42.31
N GLU A 21 32.37 45.35 42.91
CA GLU A 21 32.51 43.94 43.34
C GLU A 21 31.42 43.46 44.31
N ARG A 22 30.64 44.37 44.92
CA ARG A 22 29.49 43.98 45.78
C ARG A 22 28.18 43.84 45.03
N GLN A 23 28.06 44.42 43.82
CA GLN A 23 26.83 44.42 43.01
C GLN A 23 26.98 43.74 41.64
N TRP A 24 28.20 43.33 41.28
CA TRP A 24 28.52 42.70 40.00
C TRP A 24 27.65 41.47 39.64
N THR A 25 27.13 40.75 40.63
CA THR A 25 26.23 39.59 40.41
C THR A 25 24.90 40.02 39.81
N LYS A 26 24.34 41.15 40.26
CA LYS A 26 23.10 41.73 39.72
C LYS A 26 23.33 42.27 38.30
N ASP A 27 24.43 42.98 38.09
CA ASP A 27 24.80 43.50 36.76
C ASP A 27 25.07 42.36 35.76
N ARG A 28 25.71 41.26 36.22
CA ARG A 28 25.91 40.06 35.42
C ARG A 28 24.58 39.42 35.00
N GLU A 29 23.61 39.32 35.91
CA GLU A 29 22.28 38.76 35.60
C GLU A 29 21.53 39.61 34.58
N VAL A 30 21.56 40.94 34.75
CA VAL A 30 20.94 41.89 33.80
C VAL A 30 21.60 41.80 32.42
N LEU A 31 22.94 41.83 32.36
CA LEU A 31 23.68 41.71 31.10
C LEU A 31 23.46 40.34 30.43
N THR A 32 23.42 39.28 31.21
CA THR A 32 23.14 37.93 30.70
C THR A 32 21.73 37.86 30.12
N LYS A 33 20.74 38.47 30.79
CA LYS A 33 19.36 38.52 30.31
C LYS A 33 19.24 39.32 29.01
N GLN A 34 19.78 40.53 28.96
CA GLN A 34 19.76 41.37 27.76
C GLN A 34 20.48 40.73 26.58
N TYR A 35 21.65 40.13 26.82
CA TYR A 35 22.40 39.44 25.78
C TYR A 35 21.64 38.22 25.25
N ARG A 36 20.96 37.46 26.13
CA ARG A 36 20.05 36.38 25.72
C ARG A 36 18.90 36.90 24.86
N GLU A 37 18.25 37.99 25.26
CA GLU A 37 17.16 38.61 24.49
C GLU A 37 17.62 39.06 23.10
N TYR A 38 18.77 39.75 23.01
CA TYR A 38 19.40 40.13 21.75
C TYR A 38 19.72 38.93 20.86
N LEU A 39 20.32 37.89 21.43
CA LEU A 39 20.64 36.66 20.69
C LEU A 39 19.38 35.98 20.17
N MET A 40 18.34 35.86 20.99
CA MET A 40 17.08 35.23 20.58
C MET A 40 16.42 36.04 19.46
N ALA A 41 16.36 37.36 19.56
CA ALA A 41 15.80 38.22 18.52
C ALA A 41 16.56 38.09 17.18
N ARG A 42 17.91 38.02 17.23
CA ARG A 42 18.74 37.90 16.04
C ARG A 42 18.73 36.50 15.42
N LEU A 43 18.65 35.46 16.24
CA LEU A 43 18.69 34.06 15.79
C LEU A 43 17.32 33.51 15.40
N GLN A 44 16.22 34.12 15.85
CA GLN A 44 14.87 33.64 15.58
C GLN A 44 14.61 33.47 14.07
N ALA A 45 14.92 34.49 13.26
CA ALA A 45 14.66 34.42 11.82
C ALA A 45 15.52 33.34 11.11
N PRO A 46 16.86 33.28 11.29
CA PRO A 46 17.67 32.20 10.74
C PRO A 46 17.29 30.80 11.23
N LEU A 47 16.93 30.65 12.51
CA LEU A 47 16.49 29.35 13.05
C LEU A 47 15.15 28.94 12.47
N THR A 48 14.23 29.88 12.29
CA THR A 48 12.92 29.63 11.68
C THR A 48 13.07 29.26 10.21
N SER A 49 13.92 29.95 9.45
CA SER A 49 14.16 29.62 8.05
C SER A 49 14.83 28.26 7.89
N ALA A 50 15.85 27.95 8.70
CA ALA A 50 16.50 26.65 8.71
C ALA A 50 15.51 25.53 9.08
N ARG A 51 14.69 25.74 10.11
CA ARG A 51 13.62 24.81 10.49
C ARG A 51 12.65 24.58 9.34
N ASN A 52 12.14 25.65 8.72
CA ASN A 52 11.17 25.53 7.63
C ASN A 52 11.77 24.83 6.41
N TYR A 53 13.03 25.12 6.09
CA TYR A 53 13.75 24.42 5.02
C TYR A 53 13.84 22.92 5.31
N LEU A 54 14.29 22.53 6.51
CA LEU A 54 14.40 21.12 6.89
C LEU A 54 13.04 20.42 6.92
N LEU A 55 12.00 21.09 7.43
CA LEU A 55 10.63 20.55 7.42
C LEU A 55 10.10 20.36 6.01
N ASN A 56 10.28 21.35 5.12
CA ASN A 56 9.85 21.24 3.73
C ASN A 56 10.61 20.12 3.01
N GLN A 57 11.93 20.03 3.21
CA GLN A 57 12.75 18.97 2.64
C GLN A 57 12.28 17.58 3.11
N ALA A 58 12.03 17.42 4.41
CA ALA A 58 11.53 16.16 4.97
C ALA A 58 10.13 15.81 4.42
N MET A 59 9.24 16.79 4.33
CA MET A 59 7.90 16.59 3.75
C MET A 59 7.96 16.21 2.28
N GLU A 60 8.79 16.87 1.48
CA GLU A 60 8.96 16.51 0.06
C GLU A 60 9.57 15.11 -0.11
N GLN A 61 10.53 14.72 0.73
CA GLN A 61 11.08 13.37 0.71
C GLN A 61 10.00 12.34 1.03
N ALA A 62 9.22 12.55 2.09
CA ALA A 62 8.11 11.67 2.45
C ALA A 62 7.06 11.58 1.34
N GLN A 63 6.71 12.71 0.71
CA GLN A 63 5.78 12.74 -0.43
C GLN A 63 6.32 11.95 -1.63
N ARG A 64 7.59 12.13 -1.99
CA ARG A 64 8.24 11.40 -3.10
C ARG A 64 8.29 9.90 -2.84
N GLU A 65 8.59 9.48 -1.61
CA GLU A 65 8.60 8.07 -1.23
C GLU A 65 7.20 7.45 -1.28
N PHE A 66 6.21 8.18 -0.77
CA PHE A 66 4.82 7.75 -0.84
C PHE A 66 4.32 7.65 -2.28
N GLU A 67 4.63 8.62 -3.12
CA GLU A 67 4.28 8.59 -4.56
C GLU A 67 4.92 7.38 -5.25
N LYS A 68 6.20 7.08 -4.98
CA LYS A 68 6.86 5.88 -5.51
C LYS A 68 6.13 4.60 -5.11
N GLN A 69 5.69 4.49 -3.86
CA GLN A 69 4.91 3.35 -3.38
C GLN A 69 3.55 3.25 -4.09
N LEU A 70 2.85 4.37 -4.28
CA LEU A 70 1.59 4.41 -5.02
C LEU A 70 1.77 4.01 -6.49
N ILE A 71 2.85 4.46 -7.14
CA ILE A 71 3.17 4.08 -8.51
C ILE A 71 3.48 2.59 -8.60
N ALA A 72 4.27 2.06 -7.66
CA ALA A 72 4.57 0.63 -7.58
C ALA A 72 3.30 -0.20 -7.38
N MET A 73 2.44 0.19 -6.44
CA MET A 73 1.16 -0.46 -6.19
C MET A 73 0.23 -0.39 -7.41
N ARG A 74 0.14 0.78 -8.06
CA ARG A 74 -0.63 0.95 -9.30
C ARG A 74 -0.13 0.00 -10.38
N LYS A 75 1.19 -0.16 -10.52
CA LYS A 75 1.79 -1.06 -11.50
C LYS A 75 1.43 -2.52 -11.21
N GLU A 76 1.54 -2.94 -9.96
CA GLU A 76 1.17 -4.30 -9.51
C GLU A 76 -0.32 -4.60 -9.73
N LEU A 77 -1.20 -3.69 -9.32
CA LEU A 77 -2.64 -3.86 -9.45
C LEU A 77 -3.12 -3.80 -10.91
N ASN A 78 -2.38 -3.13 -11.80
CA ASN A 78 -2.68 -3.12 -13.24
C ASN A 78 -2.00 -4.26 -14.02
N LYS A 79 -1.34 -5.21 -13.34
CA LYS A 79 -0.90 -6.44 -14.01
C LYS A 79 -2.10 -7.20 -14.56
N THR A 80 -1.97 -7.66 -15.79
CA THR A 80 -3.01 -8.41 -16.49
C THR A 80 -2.88 -9.90 -16.19
N VAL A 81 -3.99 -10.51 -15.76
CA VAL A 81 -4.17 -11.97 -15.69
C VAL A 81 -4.84 -12.42 -16.97
N LYS A 82 -4.24 -13.40 -17.65
CA LYS A 82 -4.87 -14.06 -18.80
C LYS A 82 -5.74 -15.20 -18.29
N VAL A 83 -6.92 -15.35 -18.87
CA VAL A 83 -7.85 -16.41 -18.52
C VAL A 83 -8.17 -17.22 -19.76
N GLN A 84 -8.00 -18.53 -19.65
CA GLN A 84 -8.33 -19.50 -20.68
C GLN A 84 -9.47 -20.36 -20.16
N ILE A 85 -10.57 -20.40 -20.88
CA ILE A 85 -11.73 -21.22 -20.57
C ILE A 85 -11.80 -22.29 -21.63
N ILE A 86 -11.66 -23.56 -21.21
CA ILE A 86 -11.54 -24.70 -22.11
C ILE A 86 -12.63 -25.71 -21.74
N GLU A 87 -13.51 -25.98 -22.68
CA GLU A 87 -14.43 -27.11 -22.61
C GLU A 87 -13.68 -28.42 -22.84
N GLN A 88 -13.90 -29.39 -21.97
CA GLN A 88 -13.41 -30.76 -22.12
C GLN A 88 -14.56 -31.64 -22.63
N PRO A 89 -14.67 -31.86 -23.95
CA PRO A 89 -15.74 -32.66 -24.52
C PRO A 89 -15.50 -34.15 -24.29
N GLU A 90 -16.58 -34.94 -24.21
CA GLU A 90 -16.50 -36.40 -24.10
C GLU A 90 -15.93 -37.05 -25.38
N LYS A 91 -16.14 -36.41 -26.53
CA LYS A 91 -15.59 -36.78 -27.83
C LYS A 91 -14.94 -35.58 -28.48
N ALA A 92 -13.76 -35.77 -29.07
CA ALA A 92 -13.03 -34.70 -29.73
C ALA A 92 -13.88 -34.07 -30.85
N GLY A 93 -14.11 -32.74 -30.75
CA GLY A 93 -14.85 -31.96 -31.73
C GLY A 93 -16.35 -31.77 -31.45
N GLU A 94 -16.92 -32.44 -30.44
CA GLU A 94 -18.31 -32.26 -30.02
C GLU A 94 -18.39 -31.33 -28.79
N TYR A 95 -18.41 -30.02 -29.02
CA TYR A 95 -18.54 -29.02 -27.96
C TYR A 95 -20.01 -28.75 -27.61
N LYS A 96 -20.43 -29.12 -26.39
CA LYS A 96 -21.79 -29.01 -25.85
C LYS A 96 -22.22 -27.57 -25.63
N TYR A 97 -21.30 -26.69 -25.25
CA TYR A 97 -21.64 -25.34 -24.80
C TYR A 97 -21.54 -24.27 -25.89
N GLU A 98 -21.44 -24.62 -27.18
CA GLU A 98 -21.46 -23.66 -28.29
C GLU A 98 -22.64 -22.68 -28.16
N GLY A 99 -22.36 -21.38 -28.19
CA GLY A 99 -23.40 -20.33 -28.16
C GLY A 99 -23.97 -20.02 -26.77
N TYR A 100 -23.55 -20.74 -25.72
CA TYR A 100 -23.91 -20.42 -24.34
C TYR A 100 -23.36 -19.05 -23.95
N THR A 101 -24.09 -18.36 -23.07
CA THR A 101 -23.59 -17.15 -22.43
C THR A 101 -22.77 -17.56 -21.22
N VAL A 102 -21.52 -17.13 -21.17
CA VAL A 102 -20.58 -17.42 -20.09
C VAL A 102 -20.42 -16.16 -19.25
N ARG A 103 -20.61 -16.26 -17.93
CA ARG A 103 -20.54 -15.13 -17.02
C ARG A 103 -19.70 -15.45 -15.79
N PHE A 104 -18.81 -14.54 -15.43
CA PHE A 104 -18.10 -14.62 -14.15
C PHE A 104 -19.01 -14.20 -13.00
N ALA A 105 -18.96 -14.91 -11.87
CA ALA A 105 -19.79 -14.67 -10.70
C ALA A 105 -19.06 -15.03 -9.38
N PRO A 106 -19.47 -14.46 -8.22
CA PRO A 106 -20.42 -13.37 -8.08
C PRO A 106 -19.79 -12.04 -8.53
N LEU A 107 -20.62 -11.13 -9.02
CA LEU A 107 -20.20 -9.76 -9.37
C LEU A 107 -20.70 -8.79 -8.31
N SER A 108 -19.88 -7.76 -8.02
CA SER A 108 -20.27 -6.63 -7.18
C SER A 108 -21.35 -5.79 -7.87
N ASN A 109 -22.16 -5.05 -7.08
CA ASN A 109 -23.21 -4.18 -7.61
C ASN A 109 -22.67 -3.06 -8.53
N SER A 110 -21.40 -2.69 -8.37
CA SER A 110 -20.72 -1.68 -9.19
C SER A 110 -20.06 -2.26 -10.44
N ALA A 111 -20.03 -3.59 -10.60
CA ALA A 111 -19.41 -4.23 -11.74
C ALA A 111 -20.27 -4.07 -13.00
N ASN A 112 -19.66 -3.71 -14.12
CA ASN A 112 -20.35 -3.75 -15.40
C ASN A 112 -20.43 -5.21 -15.89
N ALA A 113 -21.58 -5.85 -15.68
CA ALA A 113 -21.81 -7.25 -16.04
C ALA A 113 -21.48 -7.58 -17.50
N LYS A 114 -21.62 -6.63 -18.43
CA LYS A 114 -21.29 -6.84 -19.85
C LYS A 114 -19.81 -7.14 -20.08
N ASN A 115 -18.92 -6.55 -19.28
CA ASN A 115 -17.47 -6.79 -19.39
C ASN A 115 -17.03 -8.13 -18.79
N TRP A 116 -17.90 -8.73 -17.98
CA TRP A 116 -17.69 -10.03 -17.30
C TRP A 116 -18.52 -11.14 -17.92
N THR A 117 -19.09 -10.90 -19.11
CA THR A 117 -19.94 -11.83 -19.83
C THR A 117 -19.42 -11.98 -21.26
N GLY A 118 -19.44 -13.21 -21.78
CA GLY A 118 -19.05 -13.54 -23.15
C GLY A 118 -19.95 -14.64 -23.73
N LYS A 119 -19.74 -14.98 -25.00
CA LYS A 119 -20.39 -16.12 -25.63
C LYS A 119 -19.37 -17.19 -25.94
N MET A 120 -19.71 -18.44 -25.62
CA MET A 120 -18.85 -19.57 -25.89
C MET A 120 -18.76 -19.81 -27.41
N PRO A 121 -17.54 -19.86 -27.98
CA PRO A 121 -17.37 -20.09 -29.42
C PRO A 121 -17.56 -21.57 -29.77
N LYS A 122 -17.70 -21.84 -31.08
CA LYS A 122 -17.86 -23.21 -31.61
C LYS A 122 -16.70 -24.15 -31.29
N GLY A 123 -15.51 -23.60 -31.03
CA GLY A 123 -14.30 -24.38 -30.79
C GLY A 123 -14.08 -24.77 -29.33
N GLY A 124 -15.02 -24.49 -28.42
CA GLY A 124 -14.89 -24.88 -27.01
C GLY A 124 -13.83 -24.14 -26.21
N GLU A 125 -13.11 -23.19 -26.79
CA GLU A 125 -12.06 -22.42 -26.12
C GLU A 125 -12.34 -20.92 -26.21
N MET A 126 -12.34 -20.24 -25.07
CA MET A 126 -12.46 -18.79 -24.97
C MET A 126 -11.29 -18.22 -24.17
N ASN A 127 -10.65 -17.20 -24.74
CA ASN A 127 -9.57 -16.47 -24.09
C ASN A 127 -10.06 -15.06 -23.71
N THR A 128 -9.81 -14.67 -22.46
CA THR A 128 -10.11 -13.34 -21.94
C THR A 128 -9.01 -12.87 -20.99
N SER A 129 -9.12 -11.66 -20.48
CA SER A 129 -8.15 -11.13 -19.52
C SER A 129 -8.76 -10.02 -18.67
N PHE A 130 -8.21 -9.83 -17.48
CA PHE A 130 -8.54 -8.72 -16.61
C PHE A 130 -7.29 -8.23 -15.87
N THR A 131 -7.33 -7.02 -15.34
CA THR A 131 -6.31 -6.56 -14.39
C THR A 131 -6.66 -7.03 -12.98
N VAL A 132 -5.66 -7.18 -12.11
CA VAL A 132 -5.89 -7.50 -10.68
C VAL A 132 -6.85 -6.49 -10.05
N LEU A 133 -6.69 -5.21 -10.36
CA LEU A 133 -7.59 -4.14 -9.90
C LEU A 133 -9.03 -4.36 -10.39
N GLY A 134 -9.21 -4.64 -11.69
CA GLY A 134 -10.52 -4.87 -12.27
C GLY A 134 -11.24 -6.05 -11.64
N TYR A 135 -10.50 -7.14 -11.38
CA TYR A 135 -10.99 -8.32 -10.67
C TYR A 135 -11.47 -7.99 -9.25
N MET A 136 -10.68 -7.25 -8.48
CA MET A 136 -11.06 -6.84 -7.12
C MET A 136 -12.30 -5.93 -7.12
N GLN A 137 -12.34 -4.94 -8.02
CA GLN A 137 -13.48 -4.02 -8.16
C GLN A 137 -14.77 -4.73 -8.57
N ALA A 138 -14.64 -5.80 -9.36
CA ALA A 138 -15.76 -6.62 -9.78
C ALA A 138 -16.31 -7.55 -8.68
N GLY A 139 -15.72 -7.57 -7.49
CA GLY A 139 -16.16 -8.43 -6.39
C GLY A 139 -15.39 -9.75 -6.28
N SER A 140 -14.27 -9.88 -6.98
CA SER A 140 -13.41 -11.08 -6.98
C SER A 140 -14.18 -12.36 -7.37
N PRO A 141 -14.77 -12.41 -8.58
CA PRO A 141 -15.55 -13.55 -9.02
C PRO A 141 -14.72 -14.84 -9.00
N ASN A 142 -15.29 -15.91 -8.44
CA ASN A 142 -14.61 -17.19 -8.24
C ASN A 142 -15.35 -18.37 -8.88
N SER A 143 -16.37 -18.08 -9.67
CA SER A 143 -17.15 -19.06 -10.41
C SER A 143 -17.48 -18.56 -11.81
N LEU A 144 -17.63 -19.52 -12.72
CA LEU A 144 -18.03 -19.32 -14.09
C LEU A 144 -19.40 -19.98 -14.29
N GLU A 145 -20.40 -19.17 -14.60
CA GLU A 145 -21.77 -19.60 -14.85
C GLU A 145 -22.03 -19.68 -16.35
N LEU A 146 -22.63 -20.77 -16.81
CA LEU A 146 -23.00 -20.99 -18.20
C LEU A 146 -24.53 -21.00 -18.34
N TYR A 147 -25.03 -20.14 -19.23
CA TYR A 147 -26.45 -19.95 -19.51
C TYR A 147 -26.77 -20.42 -20.92
N PRO A 148 -27.76 -21.31 -21.09
CA PRO A 148 -28.27 -21.67 -22.41
C PRO A 148 -28.79 -20.43 -23.15
N ALA A 149 -28.76 -20.47 -24.48
CA ALA A 149 -29.27 -19.38 -25.30
C ALA A 149 -30.74 -19.08 -24.98
N GLY A 150 -31.02 -17.85 -24.56
CA GLY A 150 -32.37 -17.38 -24.23
C GLY A 150 -32.90 -17.77 -22.84
N LYS A 151 -32.07 -18.34 -21.97
CA LYS A 151 -32.42 -18.62 -20.56
C LYS A 151 -31.68 -17.69 -19.59
N ASP A 152 -32.37 -17.30 -18.53
CA ASP A 152 -31.85 -16.41 -17.48
C ASP A 152 -31.32 -17.18 -16.25
N SER A 153 -31.35 -18.51 -16.27
CA SER A 153 -30.82 -19.38 -15.21
C SER A 153 -29.58 -20.14 -15.67
N PRO A 154 -28.51 -20.22 -14.85
CA PRO A 154 -27.33 -20.98 -15.22
C PRO A 154 -27.61 -22.48 -15.19
N GLU A 155 -27.16 -23.19 -16.22
CA GLU A 155 -27.23 -24.65 -16.28
C GLU A 155 -26.01 -25.28 -15.62
N VAL A 156 -24.84 -24.66 -15.78
CA VAL A 156 -23.57 -25.13 -15.22
C VAL A 156 -22.89 -24.00 -14.46
N THR A 157 -22.32 -24.32 -13.30
CA THR A 157 -21.48 -23.40 -12.52
C THR A 157 -20.17 -24.10 -12.17
N VAL A 158 -19.06 -23.50 -12.59
CA VAL A 158 -17.71 -24.04 -12.39
C VAL A 158 -16.95 -23.12 -11.45
N SER A 159 -16.54 -23.61 -10.29
CA SER A 159 -15.66 -22.84 -9.41
C SER A 159 -14.21 -22.84 -9.93
N PHE A 160 -13.53 -21.72 -9.80
CA PHE A 160 -12.12 -21.60 -10.16
C PHE A 160 -11.35 -20.76 -9.14
N LYS A 161 -10.02 -20.87 -9.16
CA LYS A 161 -9.12 -19.99 -8.41
C LYS A 161 -8.27 -19.22 -9.41
N VAL A 162 -8.14 -17.92 -9.19
CA VAL A 162 -7.28 -17.07 -10.03
C VAL A 162 -5.81 -17.36 -9.73
N SER A 163 -5.05 -17.70 -10.77
CA SER A 163 -3.60 -17.84 -10.76
C SER A 163 -2.94 -16.84 -11.71
N TYR A 164 -1.81 -16.27 -11.29
CA TYR A 164 -1.00 -15.37 -12.11
C TYR A 164 0.18 -16.14 -12.74
N PRO A 165 0.57 -15.88 -14.00
CA PRO A 165 0.00 -14.89 -14.93
C PRO A 165 -1.20 -15.39 -15.73
N THR A 166 -1.43 -16.71 -15.74
CA THR A 166 -2.49 -17.35 -16.50
C THR A 166 -3.35 -18.20 -15.57
N THR A 167 -4.66 -18.06 -15.69
CA THR A 167 -5.68 -18.90 -15.06
C THR A 167 -6.33 -19.75 -16.14
N THR A 168 -6.37 -21.06 -15.94
CA THR A 168 -7.05 -21.99 -16.85
C THR A 168 -8.26 -22.58 -16.13
N ILE A 169 -9.42 -22.49 -16.76
CA ILE A 169 -10.70 -22.98 -16.24
C ILE A 169 -11.17 -24.08 -17.18
N PHE A 170 -11.34 -25.28 -16.65
CA PHE A 170 -11.86 -26.43 -17.40
C PHE A 170 -13.35 -26.60 -17.14
N ILE A 171 -14.12 -26.79 -18.20
CA ILE A 171 -15.56 -27.08 -18.14
C ILE A 171 -15.75 -28.52 -18.60
N SER A 172 -16.07 -29.43 -17.68
CA SER A 172 -16.40 -30.81 -18.02
C SER A 172 -17.83 -30.91 -18.54
N GLY A 173 -18.05 -31.73 -19.57
CA GLY A 173 -19.37 -31.94 -20.20
C GLY A 173 -20.40 -32.70 -19.35
N SER A 174 -19.99 -33.27 -18.20
CA SER A 174 -20.83 -34.13 -17.37
C SER A 174 -21.60 -33.34 -16.32
N ASP A 175 -22.93 -33.39 -16.45
CA ASP A 175 -23.87 -32.93 -15.45
C ASP A 175 -23.64 -33.69 -14.13
N LYS A 176 -23.37 -32.93 -13.06
CA LYS A 176 -23.05 -33.34 -11.68
C LYS A 176 -21.60 -33.78 -11.46
N GLU A 177 -20.79 -32.87 -10.93
CA GLU A 177 -20.09 -33.08 -9.67
C GLU A 177 -19.40 -31.78 -9.22
N LYS A 178 -19.60 -31.44 -7.95
CA LYS A 178 -18.83 -30.46 -7.21
C LYS A 178 -17.37 -30.91 -7.25
N PRO A 179 -16.43 -30.16 -7.88
CA PRO A 179 -15.03 -30.59 -7.88
C PRO A 179 -14.52 -30.62 -6.45
N GLU A 180 -14.04 -31.79 -6.04
CA GLU A 180 -13.45 -32.04 -4.74
C GLU A 180 -12.32 -31.07 -4.43
N GLN A 181 -12.29 -30.71 -3.14
CA GLN A 181 -11.22 -29.95 -2.52
C GLN A 181 -9.90 -30.69 -2.73
N GLN A 182 -8.93 -30.03 -3.36
CA GLN A 182 -7.54 -30.38 -3.12
C GLN A 182 -7.25 -30.20 -1.61
N PRO A 183 -6.60 -31.18 -0.96
CA PRO A 183 -6.41 -31.17 0.49
C PRO A 183 -5.63 -29.92 0.94
N PRO A 184 -5.85 -29.46 2.19
CA PRO A 184 -5.12 -28.31 2.72
C PRO A 184 -3.62 -28.59 2.66
N ILE A 185 -2.87 -27.76 1.95
CA ILE A 185 -1.44 -27.64 2.22
C ILE A 185 -1.38 -27.10 3.66
N GLU A 186 -0.86 -27.93 4.56
CA GLU A 186 -0.56 -27.56 5.94
C GLU A 186 0.16 -26.22 5.95
N SER A 187 -0.53 -25.20 6.45
CA SER A 187 0.09 -23.97 6.91
C SER A 187 0.80 -24.33 8.21
N SER A 188 2.07 -24.71 8.13
CA SER A 188 2.95 -24.74 9.28
C SER A 188 3.01 -23.32 9.88
N ASN A 189 2.18 -23.09 10.88
CA ASN A 189 2.33 -22.00 11.83
C ASN A 189 3.55 -22.33 12.69
N GLU A 190 4.70 -21.78 12.34
CA GLU A 190 5.71 -21.44 13.34
C GLU A 190 5.76 -19.91 13.47
N PRO A 191 5.41 -19.35 14.63
CA PRO A 191 5.66 -17.95 14.90
C PRO A 191 7.17 -17.76 15.08
N SER A 192 7.83 -17.11 14.12
CA SER A 192 9.17 -16.57 14.31
C SER A 192 9.12 -15.57 15.47
N ALA A 193 9.54 -16.05 16.64
CA ALA A 193 9.75 -15.25 17.83
C ALA A 193 10.79 -14.17 17.53
N VAL A 194 10.41 -12.94 17.85
CA VAL A 194 11.31 -11.79 17.99
C VAL A 194 12.40 -12.15 19.01
N PRO A 195 13.70 -12.03 18.70
CA PRO A 195 14.71 -12.21 19.74
C PRO A 195 14.66 -11.01 20.70
N GLU A 196 14.16 -11.24 21.91
CA GLU A 196 14.35 -10.37 23.06
C GLU A 196 15.85 -10.28 23.38
N THR A 197 16.43 -9.09 23.20
CA THR A 197 17.74 -8.75 23.73
C THR A 197 17.62 -8.49 25.24
N LYS A 198 17.97 -9.48 26.06
CA LYS A 198 18.22 -9.25 27.50
C LYS A 198 19.61 -8.61 27.70
N PRO A 199 19.73 -7.61 28.60
CA PRO A 199 20.99 -6.94 28.87
C PRO A 199 21.94 -7.83 29.68
N LYS A 200 23.23 -7.87 29.30
CA LYS A 200 24.31 -8.44 30.12
C LYS A 200 24.47 -7.59 31.39
N GLN A 201 24.24 -8.21 32.55
CA GLN A 201 24.82 -7.77 33.81
C GLN A 201 26.22 -8.37 33.92
N GLU A 202 27.25 -7.53 33.95
CA GLU A 202 28.59 -7.89 34.39
C GLU A 202 28.82 -7.17 35.72
N TYR A 203 28.94 -7.95 36.79
CA TYR A 203 29.55 -7.55 38.05
C TYR A 203 30.85 -8.34 38.19
N ALA A 204 31.97 -7.64 38.25
CA ALA A 204 33.20 -8.03 38.93
C ALA A 204 33.98 -6.75 39.28
#